data_AF-A0A1H5J6E9-F1
#
_entry.id   AF-A0A1H5J6E9-F1
#
_cell.length_a   1.000
_cell.length_b   1.000
_cell.length_c   1.000
_cell.angle_alpha   90.00
_cell.angle_beta   90.00
_cell.angle_gamma   90.00
#
_symmetry.space_group_name_H-M   'P 1'
#
loop_
_entity.id
_entity.type
_entity.pdbx_description
1 polymer ?
#
loop_
_entity_poly.entity_id
_entity_poly.type
_entity_poly.pdbx_seq_one_letter_code
_entity_poly.pdbx_strand_id
1 'polypeptide(L)'
;MLSVVDEDGTTGAGSLIDEIVREGARRMPAAALEAEVDQYMAELAGQRDEAGRRLVVRNGRHRPRMVTTAAGPVKVAVPRVNDKRVDAETGERKRSPRSFSRRGAGSLRRSARCCRCDICTACPSGDFVPAMEQFLGSSAGLSSSTVTRLTKQWTADHAEFQRRDLAETDYVYVWADGVHPKARLSPTHSWLLVLMGVRVDGTAELIAMAEGLRESTESWADLLRDCSHRGTDPMLVVGDGAMGLRLALAEVFPQARHQRCWVRKMRNVMNALPKSTQPGARADLQEIHNAEDRAHTENAVTAFEKAYGAKWPKATKEIMGEVDELLAFYDFPAEHWVHPRTTNPIESTFSTVKLRTKVTRGAGSPSAALAMVFKLVESAQARWRAVTAPHLVALGRDGARFENGHLMERPEGKAAWTADTKATSPPSIGDSPTTSRPCKPSPRRTKPTCWLLFCAMRTPPWPSAR
;
A
#
# COMPACT_ATOMS: atom_id res chain seq x y z
N MET A 1 -15.69 16.93 -38.90
CA MET A 1 -14.33 16.35 -38.90
C MET A 1 -13.55 17.11 -39.94
N LEU A 2 -12.61 17.96 -39.53
CA LEU A 2 -11.68 18.62 -40.45
C LEU A 2 -10.42 17.75 -40.51
N SER A 3 -10.16 17.15 -41.67
CA SER A 3 -8.90 16.46 -41.96
C SER A 3 -7.99 17.41 -42.73
N VAL A 4 -6.78 17.63 -42.23
CA VAL A 4 -5.72 18.31 -42.98
C VAL A 4 -5.07 17.27 -43.89
N VAL A 5 -4.91 17.62 -45.16
CA VAL A 5 -4.20 16.82 -46.15
C VAL A 5 -2.81 17.44 -46.28
N ASP A 6 -1.77 16.69 -45.95
CA ASP A 6 -0.40 17.11 -46.25
C ASP A 6 -0.16 17.09 -47.77
N GLU A 7 0.80 17.88 -48.28
CA GLU A 7 1.07 18.04 -49.73
C GLU A 7 1.34 16.72 -50.47
N ASP A 8 1.68 15.65 -49.75
CA ASP A 8 1.93 14.30 -50.29
C ASP A 8 0.68 13.39 -50.29
N GLY A 9 -0.50 13.90 -49.95
CA GLY A 9 -1.78 13.18 -50.08
C GLY A 9 -1.98 12.00 -49.12
N THR A 10 -1.16 11.87 -48.07
CA THR A 10 -1.33 10.83 -47.04
C THR A 10 -2.13 11.35 -45.86
N THR A 11 -3.25 10.70 -45.54
CA THR A 11 -4.05 10.96 -44.34
C THR A 11 -3.38 10.28 -43.14
N GLY A 12 -2.71 11.07 -42.29
CA GLY A 12 -2.21 10.62 -41.00
C GLY A 12 -3.35 10.06 -40.13
N ALA A 13 -3.23 8.80 -39.71
CA ALA A 13 -4.24 8.09 -38.91
C ALA A 13 -4.26 8.52 -37.42
N GLY A 14 -4.13 9.82 -37.13
CA GLY A 14 -4.13 10.37 -35.79
C GLY A 14 -5.02 11.61 -35.69
N SER A 15 -5.58 11.88 -34.51
CA SER A 15 -6.19 13.19 -34.29
C SER A 15 -5.09 14.26 -34.34
N LEU A 16 -5.39 15.47 -34.83
CA LEU A 16 -4.46 16.61 -34.83
C LEU A 16 -3.81 16.83 -33.45
N ILE A 17 -4.56 16.53 -32.38
CA ILE A 17 -4.09 16.60 -31.00
C ILE A 17 -2.98 15.57 -30.73
N ASP A 18 -3.10 14.34 -31.23
CA ASP A 18 -2.10 13.29 -31.03
C ASP A 18 -0.78 13.61 -31.73
N GLU A 19 -0.83 14.25 -32.90
CA GLU A 19 0.35 14.72 -33.62
C GLU A 19 1.06 15.86 -32.90
N ILE A 20 0.29 16.83 -32.39
CA ILE A 20 0.80 17.92 -31.56
C ILE A 20 1.46 17.36 -30.29
N VAL A 21 0.83 16.37 -29.64
CA VAL A 21 1.37 15.71 -28.44
C VAL A 21 2.64 14.93 -28.77
N ARG A 22 2.70 14.23 -29.90
CA ARG A 22 3.88 13.47 -30.33
C ARG A 22 5.04 14.39 -30.70
N GLU A 23 4.78 15.50 -31.38
CA GLU A 23 5.79 16.51 -31.70
C GLU A 23 6.28 17.23 -30.43
N GLY A 24 5.38 17.53 -29.48
CA GLY A 24 5.75 18.01 -28.16
C GLY A 24 6.65 17.02 -27.40
N ALA A 25 6.28 15.74 -27.40
CA ALA A 25 7.07 14.66 -26.81
C ALA A 25 8.42 14.44 -27.50
N ARG A 26 8.60 14.86 -28.76
CA ARG A 26 9.88 14.88 -29.46
C ARG A 26 10.72 16.11 -29.13
N ARG A 27 10.10 17.30 -29.12
CA ARG A 27 10.79 18.58 -28.90
C ARG A 27 11.25 18.76 -27.47
N MET A 28 10.45 18.36 -26.47
CA MET A 28 10.79 18.56 -25.06
C MET A 28 12.10 17.84 -24.66
N PRO A 29 12.29 16.53 -24.93
CA PRO A 29 13.56 15.86 -24.62
C PRO A 29 14.73 16.41 -25.44
N ALA A 30 14.50 16.78 -26.71
CA ALA A 30 15.54 17.37 -27.54
C ALA A 30 16.01 18.70 -26.95
N ALA A 31 15.10 19.61 -26.59
CA ALA A 31 15.42 20.89 -25.98
C ALA A 31 16.07 20.75 -24.60
N ALA A 32 15.63 19.79 -23.78
CA ALA A 32 16.27 19.50 -22.50
C ALA A 32 17.72 19.00 -22.66
N LEU A 33 17.97 18.11 -23.63
CA LEU A 33 19.32 17.62 -23.93
C LEU A 33 20.23 18.72 -24.49
N GLU A 34 19.68 19.65 -25.27
CA GLU A 34 20.38 20.85 -25.71
C GLU A 34 20.80 21.71 -24.53
N ALA A 35 19.85 22.04 -23.65
CA ALA A 35 20.11 22.87 -22.48
C ALA A 35 21.14 22.24 -21.53
N GLU A 36 21.07 20.93 -21.28
CA GLU A 36 22.08 20.23 -20.47
C GLU A 36 23.48 20.32 -21.10
N VAL A 37 23.59 20.23 -22.44
CA VAL A 37 24.88 20.32 -23.15
C VAL A 37 25.43 21.74 -23.15
N ASP A 38 24.57 22.73 -23.38
CA ASP A 38 24.96 24.13 -23.37
C ASP A 38 25.42 24.57 -21.97
N GLN A 39 24.71 24.12 -20.91
CA GLN A 39 25.14 24.33 -19.52
C GLN A 39 26.51 23.71 -19.26
N TYR A 40 26.73 22.45 -19.64
CA TYR A 40 28.01 21.77 -19.46
C TYR A 40 29.17 22.48 -20.18
N MET A 41 28.91 23.01 -21.37
CA MET A 41 29.89 23.79 -22.12
C MET A 41 30.17 25.16 -21.50
N ALA A 42 29.15 25.81 -20.92
CA ALA A 42 29.29 27.09 -20.24
C ALA A 42 30.12 26.96 -18.95
N GLU A 43 29.84 25.96 -18.13
CA GLU A 43 30.60 25.66 -16.90
C GLU A 43 32.09 25.42 -17.17
N LEU A 44 32.42 24.88 -18.34
CA LEU A 44 33.78 24.47 -18.71
C LEU A 44 34.43 25.41 -19.73
N ALA A 45 33.82 26.56 -20.02
CA ALA A 45 34.31 27.52 -21.01
C ALA A 45 35.69 28.11 -20.66
N GLY A 46 36.04 28.13 -19.37
CA GLY A 46 37.34 28.58 -18.86
C GLY A 46 38.47 27.55 -19.04
N GLN A 47 38.16 26.28 -19.31
CA GLN A 47 39.16 25.23 -19.47
C GLN A 47 39.67 25.21 -20.92
N ARG A 48 40.86 25.78 -21.11
CA ARG A 48 41.49 25.98 -22.42
C ARG A 48 42.84 25.26 -22.48
N ASP A 49 43.25 24.90 -23.70
CA ASP A 49 44.61 24.43 -23.97
C ASP A 49 45.61 25.60 -23.94
N GLU A 50 46.90 25.28 -24.03
CA GLU A 50 48.01 26.25 -24.09
C GLU A 50 47.90 27.22 -25.28
N ALA A 51 47.13 26.85 -26.32
CA ALA A 51 46.83 27.68 -27.48
C ALA A 51 45.53 28.50 -27.32
N GLY A 52 44.93 28.54 -26.12
CA GLY A 52 43.74 29.33 -25.81
C GLY A 52 42.42 28.77 -26.36
N ARG A 53 42.40 27.55 -26.90
CA ARG A 53 41.20 26.89 -27.44
C ARG A 53 40.48 26.12 -26.34
N ARG A 54 39.16 26.10 -26.37
CA ARG A 54 38.36 25.37 -25.37
C ARG A 54 38.61 23.86 -25.48
N LEU A 55 38.83 23.22 -24.33
CA LEU A 55 39.03 21.76 -24.23
C LEU A 55 37.72 20.98 -24.44
N VAL A 56 36.57 21.62 -24.20
CA VAL A 56 35.24 21.04 -24.37
C VAL A 56 34.52 21.77 -25.50
N VAL A 57 34.22 21.04 -26.58
CA VAL A 57 33.57 21.61 -27.78
C VAL A 57 32.43 20.73 -28.26
N ARG A 58 31.42 21.35 -28.86
CA ARG A 58 30.31 20.64 -29.47
C ARG A 58 30.76 19.91 -30.73
N ASN A 59 30.32 18.67 -30.92
CA ASN A 59 30.71 17.81 -32.05
C ASN A 59 29.50 17.14 -32.72
N GLY A 60 28.53 17.96 -33.12
CA GLY A 60 27.33 17.53 -33.83
C GLY A 60 26.31 16.79 -32.96
N ARG A 61 25.62 15.81 -33.54
CA ARG A 61 24.61 14.96 -32.87
C ARG A 61 24.90 13.48 -33.11
N HIS A 62 24.43 12.63 -32.22
CA HIS A 62 24.39 11.19 -32.45
C HIS A 62 23.33 10.84 -33.50
N ARG A 63 23.45 9.65 -34.11
CA ARG A 63 22.40 9.09 -34.97
C ARG A 63 21.08 9.07 -34.19
N PRO A 64 19.97 9.55 -34.77
CA PRO A 64 18.66 9.53 -34.12
C PRO A 64 18.30 8.12 -33.67
N ARG A 65 17.71 8.00 -32.48
CA ARG A 65 17.23 6.72 -31.93
C ARG A 65 15.74 6.81 -31.62
N MET A 66 15.05 5.68 -31.74
CA MET A 66 13.67 5.57 -31.31
C MET A 66 13.61 5.50 -29.78
N VAL A 67 12.78 6.35 -29.19
CA VAL A 67 12.48 6.37 -27.76
C VAL A 67 10.98 6.18 -27.59
N THR A 68 10.57 5.14 -26.89
CA THR A 68 9.15 4.90 -26.58
C THR A 68 8.69 5.88 -25.49
N THR A 69 7.66 6.67 -25.78
CA THR A 69 7.02 7.58 -24.83
C THR A 69 5.55 7.23 -24.67
N ALA A 70 4.84 7.88 -23.74
CA ALA A 70 3.39 7.72 -23.59
C ALA A 70 2.61 8.21 -24.83
N ALA A 71 3.21 9.08 -25.66
CA ALA A 71 2.66 9.54 -26.93
C ALA A 71 3.02 8.62 -28.12
N GLY A 72 3.59 7.44 -27.83
CA GLY A 72 4.14 6.52 -28.80
C GLY A 72 5.65 6.71 -29.04
N PRO A 73 6.21 5.99 -30.02
CA PRO A 73 7.64 6.01 -30.30
C PRO A 73 8.05 7.29 -31.04
N VAL A 74 9.03 8.03 -30.50
CA VAL A 74 9.54 9.28 -31.07
C VAL A 74 11.05 9.19 -31.39
N LYS A 75 11.48 9.84 -32.48
CA LYS A 75 12.89 9.92 -32.88
C LYS A 75 13.58 11.05 -32.13
N VAL A 76 14.58 10.74 -31.32
CA VAL A 76 15.38 11.74 -30.59
C VAL A 76 16.85 11.64 -30.99
N ALA A 77 17.48 12.79 -31.27
CA ALA A 77 18.90 12.90 -31.62
C ALA A 77 19.67 13.64 -30.53
N VAL A 78 20.48 12.91 -29.78
CA VAL A 78 21.24 13.44 -28.63
C VAL A 78 22.42 14.29 -29.14
N PRO A 79 22.63 15.53 -28.66
CA PRO A 79 23.81 16.33 -29.01
C PRO A 79 25.10 15.68 -28.51
N ARG A 80 26.19 15.88 -29.25
CA ARG A 80 27.51 15.33 -28.95
C ARG A 80 28.44 16.42 -28.45
N VAL A 81 29.17 16.10 -27.39
CA VAL A 81 30.26 16.93 -26.87
C VAL A 81 31.56 16.14 -26.98
N ASN A 82 32.59 16.80 -27.52
CA ASN A 82 33.95 16.31 -27.52
C ASN A 82 34.69 16.95 -26.34
N ASP A 83 34.88 16.18 -25.28
CA ASP A 83 35.64 16.57 -24.10
C ASP A 83 37.07 16.03 -24.24
N LYS A 84 38.05 16.94 -24.38
CA LYS A 84 39.47 16.60 -24.53
C LYS A 84 40.24 16.57 -23.21
N ARG A 85 39.57 16.79 -22.08
CA ARG A 85 40.22 16.80 -20.76
C ARG A 85 40.67 15.39 -20.40
N VAL A 86 41.75 15.29 -19.65
CA VAL A 86 42.31 14.03 -19.17
C VAL A 86 42.14 13.96 -17.67
N ASP A 87 41.83 12.77 -17.16
CA ASP A 87 41.77 12.52 -15.73
C ASP A 87 43.19 12.33 -15.19
N ALA A 88 43.52 13.06 -14.12
CA ALA A 88 44.89 13.13 -13.59
C ALA A 88 45.35 11.81 -12.93
N GLU A 89 44.41 10.97 -12.46
CA GLU A 89 44.75 9.70 -11.79
C GLU A 89 44.82 8.52 -12.76
N THR A 90 44.02 8.54 -13.83
CA THR A 90 43.88 7.39 -14.75
C THR A 90 44.52 7.63 -16.12
N GLY A 91 44.87 8.87 -16.47
CA GLY A 91 45.42 9.21 -17.78
C GLY A 91 44.42 9.04 -18.94
N GLU A 92 43.17 8.64 -18.66
CA GLU A 92 42.13 8.52 -19.67
C GLU A 92 41.44 9.86 -19.92
N ARG A 93 40.88 10.02 -21.13
CA ARG A 93 40.01 11.18 -21.40
C ARG A 93 38.80 11.15 -20.49
N LYS A 94 38.52 12.28 -19.83
CA LYS A 94 37.28 12.49 -19.08
C LYS A 94 36.13 12.35 -20.06
N ARG A 95 35.38 11.25 -19.91
CA ARG A 95 34.19 11.03 -20.72
C ARG A 95 33.14 12.03 -20.26
N SER A 96 32.54 12.76 -21.20
CA SER A 96 31.35 13.57 -20.93
C SER A 96 30.37 12.72 -20.09
N PRO A 97 29.75 13.29 -19.06
CA PRO A 97 29.02 12.50 -18.08
C PRO A 97 28.01 11.58 -18.79
N ARG A 98 27.98 10.31 -18.38
CA ARG A 98 27.05 9.27 -18.89
C ARG A 98 25.57 9.68 -18.75
N SER A 99 25.27 10.82 -18.14
CA SER A 99 23.97 11.47 -18.01
C SER A 99 23.31 11.74 -19.37
N PHE A 100 24.06 12.28 -20.35
CA PHE A 100 23.49 12.65 -21.66
C PHE A 100 22.92 11.46 -22.43
N SER A 101 23.55 10.29 -22.32
CA SER A 101 23.14 9.09 -23.06
C SER A 101 22.16 8.20 -22.27
N ARG A 102 22.17 8.21 -20.93
CA ARG A 102 21.23 7.42 -20.11
C ARG A 102 19.90 8.13 -19.84
N ARG A 103 19.84 9.46 -19.82
CA ARG A 103 18.57 10.20 -19.65
C ARG A 103 17.68 10.16 -20.89
N GLY A 104 18.27 10.09 -22.09
CA GLY A 104 17.53 9.94 -23.35
C GLY A 104 17.21 8.50 -23.77
N ALA A 105 17.97 7.49 -23.31
CA ALA A 105 17.77 6.08 -23.69
C ALA A 105 17.24 5.19 -22.55
N GLY A 106 17.30 5.66 -21.30
CA GLY A 106 16.43 5.14 -20.26
C GLY A 106 15.04 5.67 -20.57
N SER A 107 14.22 4.83 -21.22
CA SER A 107 12.76 4.86 -21.11
C SER A 107 12.39 5.67 -19.87
N LEU A 108 11.81 6.87 -20.06
CA LEU A 108 11.53 7.84 -18.99
C LEU A 108 11.23 7.03 -17.73
N ARG A 109 11.88 7.28 -16.59
CA ARG A 109 11.57 6.54 -15.33
C ARG A 109 10.08 6.55 -14.95
N ARG A 110 9.22 7.26 -15.68
CA ARG A 110 7.75 7.10 -15.72
C ARG A 110 7.25 5.79 -16.34
N SER A 111 7.98 5.10 -17.21
CA SER A 111 7.65 3.74 -17.67
C SER A 111 7.77 2.73 -16.54
N ALA A 112 8.61 2.97 -15.52
CA ALA A 112 8.55 2.18 -14.28
C ALA A 112 7.28 2.52 -13.45
N ARG A 113 6.71 3.71 -13.63
CA ARG A 113 5.45 4.16 -13.01
C ARG A 113 4.21 3.65 -13.77
N CYS A 114 4.26 3.57 -15.11
CA CYS A 114 3.31 2.85 -15.94
C CYS A 114 3.47 1.33 -15.80
N CYS A 115 4.69 0.80 -15.60
CA CYS A 115 4.89 -0.60 -15.22
C CYS A 115 4.50 -0.92 -13.77
N ARG A 116 4.19 0.12 -12.97
CA ARG A 116 3.48 0.05 -11.69
C ARG A 116 1.96 0.09 -11.86
N CYS A 117 1.43 0.22 -13.09
CA CYS A 117 0.00 0.18 -13.31
C CYS A 117 -0.51 -1.24 -13.04
N ASP A 118 -1.72 -1.30 -12.50
CA ASP A 118 -2.41 -2.53 -12.12
C ASP A 118 -2.46 -3.58 -13.26
N ILE A 119 -2.34 -3.15 -14.52
CA ILE A 119 -2.28 -4.01 -15.73
C ILE A 119 -1.00 -4.86 -15.77
N CYS A 120 0.15 -4.32 -15.38
CA CYS A 120 1.43 -5.05 -15.44
C CYS A 120 1.52 -6.20 -14.44
N THR A 121 0.80 -6.07 -13.33
CA THR A 121 0.68 -7.09 -12.28
C THR A 121 -0.51 -8.05 -12.48
N ALA A 122 -1.39 -7.80 -13.47
CA ALA A 122 -2.64 -8.56 -13.65
C ALA A 122 -2.74 -9.31 -14.98
N CYS A 123 -1.81 -9.11 -15.91
CA CYS A 123 -1.87 -9.71 -17.25
C CYS A 123 -0.91 -10.91 -17.38
N PRO A 124 -1.36 -12.08 -17.91
CA PRO A 124 -0.47 -13.17 -18.26
C PRO A 124 0.68 -12.67 -19.15
N SER A 125 1.88 -13.23 -19.03
CA SER A 125 3.04 -12.79 -19.82
C SER A 125 2.80 -12.85 -21.35
N GLY A 126 1.89 -13.71 -21.81
CA GLY A 126 1.46 -13.80 -23.22
C GLY A 126 0.48 -12.71 -23.66
N ASP A 127 -0.37 -12.22 -22.75
CA ASP A 127 -1.40 -11.21 -23.05
C ASP A 127 -0.91 -9.78 -22.72
N PHE A 128 0.17 -9.67 -21.95
CA PHE A 128 0.77 -8.41 -21.54
C PHE A 128 1.28 -7.59 -22.74
N VAL A 129 1.94 -8.26 -23.69
CA VAL A 129 2.51 -7.59 -24.87
C VAL A 129 1.39 -7.07 -25.78
N PRO A 130 0.37 -7.86 -26.15
CA PRO A 130 -0.80 -7.35 -26.88
C PRO A 130 -1.53 -6.20 -26.18
N ALA A 131 -1.77 -6.29 -24.87
CA ALA A 131 -2.49 -5.27 -24.12
C ALA A 131 -1.72 -3.94 -24.04
N MET A 132 -0.41 -4.02 -23.82
CA MET A 132 0.44 -2.84 -23.80
C MET A 132 0.75 -2.29 -25.18
N GLU A 133 0.78 -3.13 -26.23
CA GLU A 133 0.89 -2.69 -27.62
C GLU A 133 -0.36 -1.89 -28.05
N GLN A 134 -1.56 -2.33 -27.64
CA GLN A 134 -2.78 -1.55 -27.84
C GLN A 134 -2.76 -0.21 -27.08
N PHE A 135 -2.18 -0.17 -25.89
CA PHE A 135 -2.15 1.03 -25.05
C PHE A 135 -1.03 2.03 -25.43
N LEU A 136 0.14 1.52 -25.81
CA LEU A 136 1.35 2.32 -26.10
C LEU A 136 1.62 2.49 -27.60
N GLY A 137 0.82 1.84 -28.46
CA GLY A 137 0.98 1.84 -29.92
C GLY A 137 2.22 1.09 -30.42
N SER A 138 2.91 0.36 -29.53
CA SER A 138 4.11 -0.42 -29.88
C SER A 138 4.43 -1.48 -28.82
N SER A 139 4.86 -2.66 -29.26
CA SER A 139 5.44 -3.72 -28.43
C SER A 139 6.92 -3.48 -28.05
N ALA A 140 7.54 -2.41 -28.55
CA ALA A 140 8.96 -2.12 -28.33
C ALA A 140 9.29 -1.84 -26.85
N GLY A 141 10.02 -2.77 -26.21
CA GLY A 141 10.45 -2.68 -24.82
C GLY A 141 9.70 -3.61 -23.85
N LEU A 142 8.76 -4.41 -24.34
CA LEU A 142 7.89 -5.29 -23.54
C LEU A 142 8.18 -6.78 -23.79
N SER A 143 9.44 -7.14 -23.96
CA SER A 143 9.84 -8.54 -24.16
C SER A 143 9.65 -9.39 -22.90
N SER A 144 9.52 -10.71 -23.06
CA SER A 144 9.58 -11.67 -21.95
C SER A 144 10.81 -11.47 -21.05
N SER A 145 11.96 -11.14 -21.65
CA SER A 145 13.19 -10.79 -20.93
C SER A 145 13.07 -9.52 -20.07
N THR A 146 12.23 -8.56 -20.47
CA THR A 146 11.92 -7.38 -19.65
C THR A 146 11.03 -7.74 -18.46
N VAL A 147 10.04 -8.62 -18.65
CA VAL A 147 9.21 -9.14 -17.54
C VAL A 147 10.07 -9.87 -16.52
N THR A 148 10.98 -10.76 -16.94
CA THR A 148 11.91 -11.46 -16.03
C THR A 148 12.80 -10.49 -15.27
N ARG A 149 13.31 -9.44 -15.92
CA ARG A 149 14.13 -8.41 -15.26
C ARG A 149 13.32 -7.63 -14.23
N LEU A 150 12.06 -7.30 -14.52
CA LEU A 150 11.15 -6.64 -13.58
C LEU A 150 10.85 -7.52 -12.37
N THR A 151 10.59 -8.81 -12.57
CA THR A 151 10.39 -9.74 -11.45
C THR A 151 11.62 -9.79 -10.55
N LYS A 152 12.83 -9.88 -11.12
CA LYS A 152 14.07 -9.84 -10.33
C LYS A 152 14.21 -8.54 -9.52
N GLN A 153 13.87 -7.41 -10.13
CA GLN A 153 13.86 -6.13 -9.42
C GLN A 153 12.85 -6.14 -8.28
N TRP A 154 11.62 -6.62 -8.50
CA TRP A 154 10.59 -6.67 -7.47
C TRP A 154 10.94 -7.62 -6.32
N THR A 155 11.63 -8.73 -6.61
CA THR A 155 12.19 -9.61 -5.57
C THR A 155 13.24 -8.87 -4.75
N ALA A 156 14.13 -8.10 -5.37
CA ALA A 156 15.09 -7.28 -4.65
C ALA A 156 14.41 -6.19 -3.79
N ASP A 157 13.40 -5.50 -4.34
CA ASP A 157 12.62 -4.50 -3.62
C ASP A 157 11.92 -5.12 -2.39
N HIS A 158 11.36 -6.34 -2.52
CA HIS A 158 10.74 -7.06 -1.41
C HIS A 158 11.78 -7.44 -0.33
N ALA A 159 12.95 -7.92 -0.75
CA ALA A 159 14.03 -8.25 0.18
C ALA A 159 14.60 -7.03 0.90
N GLU A 160 14.62 -5.86 0.25
CA GLU A 160 14.96 -4.58 0.88
C GLU A 160 13.87 -4.15 1.86
N PHE A 161 12.59 -4.22 1.45
CA PHE A 161 11.45 -3.94 2.30
C PHE A 161 11.43 -4.78 3.58
N GLN A 162 11.76 -6.07 3.49
CA GLN A 162 11.83 -6.95 4.67
C GLN A 162 13.00 -6.64 5.61
N ARG A 163 14.02 -5.90 5.17
CA ARG A 163 15.16 -5.49 5.99
C ARG A 163 15.04 -4.08 6.59
N ARG A 164 13.96 -3.36 6.27
CA ARG A 164 13.78 -2.00 6.79
C ARG A 164 13.60 -2.02 8.30
N ASP A 165 14.12 -0.99 8.95
CA ASP A 165 13.89 -0.78 10.37
C ASP A 165 12.43 -0.39 10.64
N LEU A 166 11.84 -0.92 11.71
CA LEU A 166 10.49 -0.62 12.17
C LEU A 166 10.50 0.06 13.54
N ALA A 167 11.67 0.29 14.16
CA ALA A 167 11.77 0.87 15.50
C ALA A 167 11.19 2.29 15.61
N GLU A 168 11.22 3.07 14.54
CA GLU A 168 10.63 4.42 14.51
C GLU A 168 9.12 4.42 14.21
N THR A 169 8.56 3.29 13.78
CA THR A 169 7.15 3.18 13.41
C THR A 169 6.41 2.29 14.40
N ASP A 170 5.69 2.93 15.30
CA ASP A 170 4.93 2.23 16.33
C ASP A 170 3.55 1.81 15.81
N TYR A 171 3.23 0.52 15.96
CA TYR A 171 2.02 -0.10 15.41
C TYR A 171 1.09 -0.55 16.54
N VAL A 172 -0.08 0.06 16.65
CA VAL A 172 -1.03 -0.25 17.73
C VAL A 172 -1.87 -1.48 17.39
N TYR A 173 -2.46 -1.49 16.19
CA TYR A 173 -3.27 -2.59 15.68
C TYR A 173 -2.55 -3.28 14.55
N VAL A 174 -2.50 -4.62 14.57
CA VAL A 174 -1.93 -5.43 13.49
C VAL A 174 -2.96 -6.44 13.02
N TRP A 175 -3.24 -6.47 11.72
CA TRP A 175 -4.01 -7.53 11.08
C TRP A 175 -3.07 -8.56 10.47
N ALA A 176 -3.32 -9.82 10.77
CA ALA A 176 -2.62 -10.97 10.25
C ALA A 176 -3.57 -11.80 9.37
N ASP A 177 -3.13 -12.16 8.17
CA ASP A 177 -3.87 -13.05 7.28
C ASP A 177 -2.93 -13.94 6.47
N GLY A 178 -3.37 -15.17 6.23
CA GLY A 178 -2.71 -16.13 5.36
C GLY A 178 -3.40 -16.22 4.00
N VAL A 179 -2.62 -16.08 2.94
CA VAL A 179 -3.12 -16.07 1.56
C VAL A 179 -2.45 -17.18 0.78
N HIS A 180 -3.25 -18.01 0.12
CA HIS A 180 -2.74 -19.04 -0.76
C HIS A 180 -2.70 -18.54 -2.22
N PRO A 181 -1.56 -18.06 -2.75
CA PRO A 181 -1.42 -17.78 -4.17
C PRO A 181 -1.40 -19.10 -4.95
N LYS A 182 -2.02 -19.11 -6.13
CA LYS A 182 -1.83 -20.21 -7.07
C LYS A 182 -0.46 -20.06 -7.74
N ALA A 183 0.50 -20.91 -7.39
CA ALA A 183 1.79 -21.02 -8.08
C ALA A 183 1.76 -22.21 -9.05
N ARG A 184 2.23 -22.02 -10.29
CA ARG A 184 2.10 -23.03 -11.36
C ARG A 184 3.22 -24.08 -11.34
N LEU A 185 4.44 -23.69 -10.98
CA LEU A 185 5.63 -24.56 -11.08
C LEU A 185 6.08 -25.16 -9.74
N SER A 186 5.32 -24.96 -8.65
CA SER A 186 5.64 -25.54 -7.35
C SER A 186 4.76 -26.75 -7.05
N PRO A 187 5.33 -27.91 -6.67
CA PRO A 187 4.55 -29.06 -6.21
C PRO A 187 3.97 -28.82 -4.79
N THR A 188 4.53 -27.87 -4.04
CA THR A 188 4.08 -27.51 -2.68
C THR A 188 3.22 -26.26 -2.71
N HIS A 189 2.08 -26.32 -2.01
CA HIS A 189 1.22 -25.18 -1.75
C HIS A 189 1.96 -24.19 -0.83
N SER A 190 2.43 -23.08 -1.37
CA SER A 190 2.98 -21.99 -0.54
C SER A 190 1.86 -21.13 0.02
N TRP A 191 2.02 -20.74 1.28
CA TRP A 191 1.20 -19.74 1.94
C TRP A 191 1.98 -18.43 1.96
N LEU A 192 1.28 -17.32 1.81
CA LEU A 192 1.83 -15.99 2.02
C LEU A 192 1.23 -15.47 3.32
N LEU A 193 2.08 -15.28 4.32
CA LEU A 193 1.71 -14.70 5.60
C LEU A 193 1.94 -13.20 5.51
N VAL A 194 0.93 -12.42 5.91
CA VAL A 194 0.93 -10.97 5.72
C VAL A 194 0.54 -10.29 7.02
N LEU A 195 1.29 -9.25 7.37
CA LEU A 195 1.01 -8.37 8.49
C LEU A 195 0.76 -6.94 7.98
N MET A 196 -0.39 -6.39 8.33
CA MET A 196 -0.77 -4.99 8.10
C MET A 196 -0.91 -4.30 9.45
N GLY A 197 -0.23 -3.18 9.65
CA GLY A 197 -0.27 -2.41 10.89
C GLY A 197 -1.02 -1.10 10.74
N VAL A 198 -1.51 -0.57 11.85
CA VAL A 198 -1.94 0.83 11.99
C VAL A 198 -0.96 1.55 12.89
N ARG A 199 -0.41 2.64 12.35
CA ARG A 199 0.51 3.53 13.02
C ARG A 199 -0.21 4.37 14.08
N VAL A 200 0.55 5.01 14.96
CA VAL A 200 0.05 5.96 15.97
C VAL A 200 -0.77 7.13 15.37
N ASP A 201 -0.48 7.54 14.15
CA ASP A 201 -1.26 8.56 13.42
C ASP A 201 -2.58 8.02 12.81
N GLY A 202 -2.88 6.74 13.04
CA GLY A 202 -4.05 6.03 12.55
C GLY A 202 -3.96 5.56 11.09
N THR A 203 -2.85 5.80 10.39
CA THR A 203 -2.66 5.33 9.01
C THR A 203 -2.30 3.85 8.97
N ALA A 204 -2.82 3.13 7.97
CA ALA A 204 -2.54 1.72 7.78
C ALA A 204 -1.34 1.52 6.83
N GLU A 205 -0.50 0.54 7.14
CA GLU A 205 0.72 0.23 6.40
C GLU A 205 1.01 -1.28 6.40
N LEU A 206 1.54 -1.81 5.29
CA LEU A 206 2.04 -3.17 5.24
C LEU A 206 3.28 -3.23 6.15
N ILE A 207 3.33 -4.15 7.10
CA ILE A 207 4.48 -4.37 7.98
C ILE A 207 5.45 -5.35 7.32
N ALA A 208 4.95 -6.55 7.00
CA ALA A 208 5.75 -7.67 6.51
C ALA A 208 4.93 -8.61 5.63
N MET A 209 5.62 -9.34 4.75
CA MET A 209 5.03 -10.36 3.89
C MET A 209 6.05 -11.46 3.63
N ALA A 210 5.76 -12.68 4.08
CA ALA A 210 6.69 -13.82 3.97
C ALA A 210 6.01 -15.03 3.33
N GLU A 211 6.83 -15.88 2.72
CA GLU A 211 6.40 -17.20 2.30
C GLU A 211 6.46 -18.15 3.49
N GLY A 212 5.34 -18.80 3.80
CA GLY A 212 5.24 -19.90 4.76
C GLY A 212 4.92 -21.20 4.02
N LEU A 213 5.45 -22.31 4.53
CA LEU A 213 5.07 -23.64 4.03
C LEU A 213 3.58 -23.94 4.31
N ARG A 214 3.10 -23.50 5.48
CA ARG A 214 1.73 -23.58 5.97
C ARG A 214 1.47 -22.41 6.93
N GLU A 215 0.23 -22.22 7.37
CA GLU A 215 -0.07 -21.44 8.58
C GLU A 215 0.35 -22.19 9.86
N SER A 216 1.57 -22.71 9.89
CA SER A 216 2.14 -23.37 11.07
C SER A 216 2.53 -22.34 12.11
N THR A 217 2.57 -22.76 13.37
CA THR A 217 3.09 -21.93 14.47
C THR A 217 4.50 -21.42 14.16
N GLU A 218 5.37 -22.28 13.63
CA GLU A 218 6.74 -21.92 13.26
C GLU A 218 6.79 -20.82 12.19
N SER A 219 6.00 -20.94 11.11
CA SER A 219 6.00 -19.93 10.04
C SER A 219 5.50 -18.57 10.54
N TRP A 220 4.50 -18.56 11.43
CA TRP A 220 4.03 -17.34 12.07
C TRP A 220 5.05 -16.78 13.07
N ALA A 221 5.67 -17.64 13.88
CA ALA A 221 6.66 -17.23 14.88
C ALA A 221 7.89 -16.62 14.20
N ASP A 222 8.36 -17.19 13.10
CA ASP A 222 9.49 -16.64 12.35
C ASP A 222 9.18 -15.23 11.81
N LEU A 223 7.99 -15.04 11.22
CA LEU A 223 7.56 -13.72 10.75
C LEU A 223 7.40 -12.71 11.89
N LEU A 224 6.81 -13.12 13.01
CA LEU A 224 6.59 -12.25 14.16
C LEU A 224 7.91 -11.90 14.86
N ARG A 225 8.84 -12.86 15.02
CA ARG A 225 10.17 -12.61 15.60
C ARG A 225 10.98 -11.67 14.71
N ASP A 226 10.91 -11.84 13.39
CA ASP A 226 11.54 -10.92 12.44
C ASP A 226 10.97 -9.48 12.57
N CYS A 227 9.66 -9.33 12.76
CA CYS A 227 9.07 -8.00 13.03
C CYS A 227 9.48 -7.46 14.41
N SER A 228 9.55 -8.31 15.44
CA SER A 228 9.99 -7.94 16.79
C SER A 228 11.45 -7.47 16.79
N HIS A 229 12.35 -8.20 16.13
CA HIS A 229 13.77 -7.82 15.99
C HIS A 229 13.95 -6.50 15.23
N ARG A 230 13.01 -6.16 14.33
CA ARG A 230 12.97 -4.87 13.64
C ARG A 230 12.32 -3.75 14.44
N GLY A 231 11.80 -4.01 15.64
CA GLY A 231 11.28 -3.00 16.56
C GLY A 231 9.76 -2.86 16.64
N THR A 232 8.98 -3.77 16.04
CA THR A 232 7.51 -3.77 16.22
C THR A 232 7.11 -4.33 17.59
N ASP A 233 6.17 -3.67 18.26
CA ASP A 233 5.57 -4.08 19.53
C ASP A 233 4.06 -3.77 19.53
N PRO A 234 3.21 -4.68 19.02
CA PRO A 234 1.80 -4.40 18.81
C PRO A 234 0.97 -4.59 20.07
N MET A 235 -0.06 -3.74 20.27
CA MET A 235 -0.99 -3.90 21.39
C MET A 235 -2.09 -4.92 21.11
N LEU A 236 -2.56 -5.00 19.85
CA LEU A 236 -3.62 -5.92 19.43
C LEU A 236 -3.28 -6.54 18.08
N VAL A 237 -3.40 -7.86 17.99
CA VAL A 237 -3.27 -8.61 16.73
C VAL A 237 -4.60 -9.26 16.36
N VAL A 238 -5.11 -8.95 15.18
CA VAL A 238 -6.40 -9.41 14.64
C VAL A 238 -6.19 -10.48 13.56
N GLY A 239 -6.80 -11.67 13.70
CA GLY A 239 -6.65 -12.77 12.73
C GLY A 239 -7.92 -13.60 12.50
N ASP A 240 -7.87 -14.63 11.63
CA ASP A 240 -8.95 -15.63 11.47
C ASP A 240 -9.16 -16.47 12.72
N GLY A 241 -8.15 -16.55 13.57
CA GLY A 241 -8.05 -17.59 14.57
C GLY A 241 -7.29 -18.83 14.11
N ALA A 242 -6.43 -18.72 13.09
CA ALA A 242 -5.44 -19.77 12.80
C ALA A 242 -4.68 -20.16 14.08
N MET A 243 -4.72 -21.45 14.43
CA MET A 243 -4.10 -21.95 15.67
C MET A 243 -2.59 -21.61 15.72
N GLY A 244 -1.92 -21.68 14.57
CA GLY A 244 -0.51 -21.33 14.44
C GLY A 244 -0.21 -19.88 14.83
N LEU A 245 -1.03 -18.93 14.36
CA LEU A 245 -0.89 -17.51 14.70
C LEU A 245 -1.07 -17.28 16.20
N ARG A 246 -2.10 -17.88 16.81
CA ARG A 246 -2.39 -17.72 18.24
C ARG A 246 -1.24 -18.20 19.12
N LEU A 247 -0.70 -19.38 18.82
CA LEU A 247 0.42 -19.95 19.58
C LEU A 247 1.70 -19.14 19.38
N ALA A 248 1.98 -18.71 18.15
CA ALA A 248 3.15 -17.88 17.85
C ALA A 248 3.07 -16.50 18.53
N LEU A 249 1.88 -15.91 18.58
CA LEU A 249 1.67 -14.63 19.23
C LEU A 249 1.94 -14.71 20.74
N ALA A 250 1.44 -15.75 21.41
CA ALA A 250 1.68 -15.96 22.84
C ALA A 250 3.18 -16.13 23.17
N GLU A 251 3.97 -16.65 22.23
CA GLU A 251 5.41 -16.82 22.38
C GLU A 251 6.18 -15.52 22.12
N VAL A 252 5.89 -14.82 21.03
CA VAL A 252 6.70 -13.68 20.56
C VAL A 252 6.26 -12.35 21.18
N PHE A 253 4.94 -12.14 21.34
CA PHE A 253 4.36 -10.92 21.88
C PHE A 253 3.38 -11.24 23.01
N PRO A 254 3.87 -11.71 24.18
CA PRO A 254 3.00 -12.15 25.27
C PRO A 254 2.10 -11.05 25.86
N GLN A 255 2.46 -9.77 25.66
CA GLN A 255 1.65 -8.63 26.10
C GLN A 255 0.59 -8.22 25.07
N ALA A 256 0.75 -8.61 23.80
CA ALA A 256 -0.21 -8.28 22.76
C ALA A 256 -1.49 -9.09 22.93
N ARG A 257 -2.64 -8.42 22.86
CA ARG A 257 -3.93 -9.09 22.86
C ARG A 257 -4.20 -9.74 21.51
N HIS A 258 -4.86 -10.89 21.52
CA HIS A 258 -5.34 -11.56 20.31
C HIS A 258 -6.83 -11.27 20.12
N GLN A 259 -7.19 -10.74 18.95
CA GLN A 259 -8.57 -10.56 18.52
C GLN A 259 -8.91 -11.51 17.38
N ARG A 260 -9.97 -12.31 17.55
CA ARG A 260 -10.52 -13.13 16.47
C ARG A 260 -11.53 -12.36 15.63
N CYS A 261 -11.51 -12.60 14.33
CA CYS A 261 -12.46 -12.01 13.40
C CYS A 261 -13.89 -12.55 13.62
N TRP A 262 -14.81 -11.66 14.00
CA TRP A 262 -16.22 -11.99 14.19
C TRP A 262 -16.88 -12.50 12.91
N VAL A 263 -16.56 -11.91 11.75
CA VAL A 263 -17.16 -12.32 10.47
C VAL A 263 -16.83 -13.78 10.14
N ARG A 264 -15.58 -14.19 10.36
CA ARG A 264 -15.18 -15.60 10.17
C ARG A 264 -15.82 -16.48 11.23
N LYS A 265 -15.91 -16.02 12.47
CA LYS A 265 -16.52 -16.78 13.55
C LYS A 265 -18.00 -17.04 13.34
N MET A 266 -18.78 -16.02 12.99
CA MET A 266 -20.21 -16.15 12.67
C MET A 266 -20.43 -17.16 11.54
N ARG A 267 -19.57 -17.15 10.51
CA ARG A 267 -19.64 -18.15 9.42
C ARG A 267 -19.38 -19.57 9.92
N ASN A 268 -18.42 -19.77 10.84
CA ASN A 268 -18.17 -21.10 11.43
C ASN A 268 -19.37 -21.60 12.23
N VAL A 269 -19.97 -20.74 13.05
CA VAL A 269 -21.21 -21.05 13.80
C VAL A 269 -22.33 -21.43 12.84
N MET A 270 -22.55 -20.64 11.79
CA MET A 270 -23.60 -20.89 10.79
C MET A 270 -23.40 -22.20 10.03
N ASN A 271 -22.15 -22.59 9.73
CA ASN A 271 -21.83 -23.86 9.10
C ASN A 271 -22.10 -25.07 10.01
N ALA A 272 -22.15 -24.87 11.33
CA ALA A 272 -22.53 -25.91 12.29
C ALA A 272 -24.06 -26.03 12.47
N LEU A 273 -24.86 -25.16 11.83
CA LEU A 273 -26.31 -25.10 11.95
C LEU A 273 -27.03 -25.49 10.65
N PRO A 274 -28.18 -26.18 10.73
CA PRO A 274 -29.08 -26.39 9.60
C PRO A 274 -29.53 -25.06 8.95
N LYS A 275 -29.73 -25.06 7.63
CA LYS A 275 -30.17 -23.86 6.88
C LYS A 275 -31.47 -23.24 7.39
N SER A 276 -32.38 -24.04 7.95
CA SER A 276 -33.67 -23.58 8.49
C SER A 276 -33.52 -22.71 9.74
N THR A 277 -32.50 -22.96 10.56
CA THR A 277 -32.25 -22.25 11.83
C THR A 277 -31.29 -21.09 11.69
N GLN A 278 -30.55 -21.04 10.59
CA GLN A 278 -29.57 -20.00 10.29
C GLN A 278 -30.12 -18.56 10.34
N PRO A 279 -31.35 -18.24 9.86
CA PRO A 279 -31.86 -16.87 9.95
C PRO A 279 -32.00 -16.36 11.39
N GLY A 280 -32.56 -17.18 12.29
CA GLY A 280 -32.70 -16.84 13.71
C GLY A 280 -31.34 -16.73 14.40
N ALA A 281 -30.48 -17.74 14.22
CA ALA A 281 -29.14 -17.73 14.80
C ALA A 281 -28.30 -16.54 14.33
N ARG A 282 -28.47 -16.10 13.08
CA ARG A 282 -27.79 -14.91 12.57
C ARG A 282 -28.23 -13.63 13.28
N ALA A 283 -29.52 -13.49 13.60
CA ALA A 283 -30.01 -12.33 14.34
C ALA A 283 -29.42 -12.31 15.76
N ASP A 284 -29.44 -13.44 16.45
CA ASP A 284 -28.88 -13.57 17.80
C ASP A 284 -27.36 -13.32 17.80
N LEU A 285 -26.62 -13.81 16.79
CA LEU A 285 -25.20 -13.52 16.62
C LEU A 285 -24.93 -12.04 16.32
N GLN A 286 -25.85 -11.35 15.63
CA GLN A 286 -25.73 -9.92 15.37
C GLN A 286 -25.95 -9.10 16.64
N GLU A 287 -26.83 -9.55 17.54
CA GLU A 287 -27.00 -8.95 18.86
C GLU A 287 -25.71 -9.07 19.68
N ILE A 288 -25.10 -10.26 19.72
CA ILE A 288 -23.80 -10.48 20.37
C ILE A 288 -22.72 -9.56 19.78
N HIS A 289 -22.61 -9.52 18.44
CA HIS A 289 -21.59 -8.74 17.73
C HIS A 289 -21.74 -7.22 17.92
N ASN A 290 -22.98 -6.72 18.04
CA ASN A 290 -23.29 -5.29 18.10
C ASN A 290 -23.60 -4.78 19.50
N ALA A 291 -23.46 -5.62 20.52
CA ALA A 291 -23.64 -5.24 21.91
C ALA A 291 -22.79 -3.99 22.28
N GLU A 292 -23.32 -3.22 23.23
CA GLU A 292 -22.76 -1.94 23.65
C GLU A 292 -21.55 -2.09 24.57
N ASP A 293 -21.53 -3.15 25.39
CA ASP A 293 -20.45 -3.43 26.32
C ASP A 293 -20.20 -4.94 26.46
N ARG A 294 -19.12 -5.27 27.20
CA ARG A 294 -18.70 -6.64 27.44
C ARG A 294 -19.77 -7.46 28.19
N ALA A 295 -20.45 -6.88 29.18
CA ALA A 295 -21.42 -7.58 30.01
C ALA A 295 -22.68 -7.97 29.21
N HIS A 296 -23.16 -7.06 28.35
CA HIS A 296 -24.25 -7.33 27.41
C HIS A 296 -23.86 -8.42 26.41
N THR A 297 -22.61 -8.42 25.91
CA THR A 297 -22.14 -9.51 25.05
C THR A 297 -22.13 -10.85 25.80
N GLU A 298 -21.61 -10.91 27.02
CA GLU A 298 -21.57 -12.14 27.82
C GLU A 298 -22.99 -12.68 28.09
N ASN A 299 -23.93 -11.81 28.45
CA ASN A 299 -25.34 -12.17 28.63
C ASN A 299 -25.97 -12.72 27.33
N ALA A 300 -25.70 -12.09 26.19
CA ALA A 300 -26.20 -12.53 24.89
C ALA A 300 -25.57 -13.88 24.46
N VAL A 301 -24.30 -14.13 24.79
CA VAL A 301 -23.65 -15.44 24.58
C VAL A 301 -24.32 -16.52 25.43
N THR A 302 -24.63 -16.25 26.70
CA THR A 302 -25.37 -17.19 27.56
C THR A 302 -26.79 -17.44 27.03
N ALA A 303 -27.47 -16.42 26.52
CA ALA A 303 -28.78 -16.57 25.89
C ALA A 303 -28.71 -17.46 24.63
N PHE A 304 -27.70 -17.24 23.79
CA PHE A 304 -27.43 -18.08 22.61
C PHE A 304 -27.11 -19.53 22.99
N GLU A 305 -26.31 -19.75 24.04
CA GLU A 305 -26.04 -21.10 24.54
C GLU A 305 -27.34 -21.79 24.98
N LYS A 306 -28.20 -21.10 25.72
CA LYS A 306 -29.48 -21.64 26.17
C LYS A 306 -30.42 -21.98 25.01
N ALA A 307 -30.45 -21.14 23.98
CA ALA A 307 -31.33 -21.33 22.83
C ALA A 307 -30.85 -22.47 21.89
N TYR A 308 -29.55 -22.56 21.64
CA TYR A 308 -28.98 -23.45 20.62
C TYR A 308 -28.21 -24.65 21.19
N GLY A 309 -27.72 -24.58 22.43
CA GLY A 309 -26.76 -25.54 22.99
C GLY A 309 -27.29 -26.96 23.16
N ALA A 310 -28.57 -27.12 23.48
CA ALA A 310 -29.17 -28.44 23.64
C ALA A 310 -29.27 -29.24 22.32
N LYS A 311 -29.55 -28.56 21.21
CA LYS A 311 -29.73 -29.20 19.89
C LYS A 311 -28.47 -29.14 19.02
N TRP A 312 -27.69 -28.07 19.16
CA TRP A 312 -26.52 -27.79 18.30
C TRP A 312 -25.29 -27.40 19.14
N PRO A 313 -24.80 -28.31 20.01
CA PRO A 313 -23.68 -28.02 20.91
C PRO A 313 -22.38 -27.63 20.19
N LYS A 314 -22.21 -28.06 18.93
CA LYS A 314 -21.08 -27.63 18.09
C LYS A 314 -21.12 -26.13 17.81
N ALA A 315 -22.29 -25.57 17.54
CA ALA A 315 -22.45 -24.16 17.18
C ALA A 315 -22.18 -23.24 18.39
N THR A 316 -22.58 -23.64 19.60
CA THR A 316 -22.32 -22.89 20.83
C THR A 316 -20.86 -23.01 21.26
N LYS A 317 -20.27 -24.21 21.14
CA LYS A 317 -18.85 -24.45 21.46
C LYS A 317 -17.90 -23.58 20.64
N GLU A 318 -18.26 -23.25 19.40
CA GLU A 318 -17.49 -22.30 18.61
C GLU A 318 -17.30 -20.99 19.39
N ILE A 319 -18.34 -20.39 19.94
CA ILE A 319 -18.23 -19.08 20.62
C ILE A 319 -17.61 -19.22 22.00
N MET A 320 -18.13 -20.15 22.82
CA MET A 320 -17.80 -20.23 24.23
C MET A 320 -16.32 -20.51 24.53
N GLY A 321 -15.63 -21.25 23.67
CA GLY A 321 -14.22 -21.56 23.86
C GLY A 321 -13.27 -20.39 23.58
N GLU A 322 -13.77 -19.30 22.98
CA GLU A 322 -12.95 -18.22 22.43
C GLU A 322 -13.51 -16.82 22.77
N VAL A 323 -14.37 -16.69 23.79
CA VAL A 323 -15.04 -15.43 24.13
C VAL A 323 -14.04 -14.32 24.40
N ASP A 324 -13.03 -14.54 25.24
CA ASP A 324 -12.02 -13.51 25.55
C ASP A 324 -11.30 -12.98 24.30
N GLU A 325 -10.95 -13.88 23.36
CA GLU A 325 -10.32 -13.50 22.09
C GLU A 325 -11.31 -12.81 21.13
N LEU A 326 -12.60 -13.04 21.27
CA LEU A 326 -13.63 -12.35 20.49
C LEU A 326 -13.95 -10.96 21.06
N LEU A 327 -13.73 -10.74 22.34
CA LEU A 327 -14.09 -9.51 23.07
C LEU A 327 -12.91 -8.59 23.36
N ALA A 328 -11.68 -8.97 22.97
CA ALA A 328 -10.47 -8.17 23.19
C ALA A 328 -10.56 -6.72 22.67
N PHE A 329 -11.40 -6.45 21.66
CA PHE A 329 -11.61 -5.09 21.16
C PHE A 329 -12.25 -4.13 22.18
N TYR A 330 -12.96 -4.60 23.21
CA TYR A 330 -13.59 -3.74 24.23
C TYR A 330 -12.58 -3.00 25.11
N ASP A 331 -11.33 -3.47 25.18
CA ASP A 331 -10.22 -2.82 25.89
C ASP A 331 -9.65 -1.61 25.12
N PHE A 332 -10.22 -1.30 23.95
CA PHE A 332 -9.80 -0.23 23.04
C PHE A 332 -10.95 0.75 22.77
N PRO A 333 -10.68 1.97 22.26
CA PRO A 333 -11.72 2.99 22.04
C PRO A 333 -12.93 2.50 21.24
N ALA A 334 -14.13 2.91 21.66
CA ALA A 334 -15.39 2.48 21.05
C ALA A 334 -15.48 2.82 19.55
N GLU A 335 -14.93 3.97 19.15
CA GLU A 335 -14.84 4.43 17.77
C GLU A 335 -14.02 3.47 16.88
N HIS A 336 -13.10 2.72 17.48
CA HIS A 336 -12.23 1.81 16.75
C HIS A 336 -12.90 0.47 16.50
N TRP A 337 -13.87 0.02 17.32
CA TRP A 337 -14.41 -1.36 17.33
C TRP A 337 -14.87 -1.89 15.98
N VAL A 338 -15.32 -1.01 15.07
CA VAL A 338 -15.69 -1.39 13.70
C VAL A 338 -14.53 -2.04 12.92
N HIS A 339 -13.28 -1.71 13.26
CA HIS A 339 -12.07 -2.17 12.57
C HIS A 339 -11.56 -3.53 13.09
N PRO A 340 -11.25 -3.72 14.40
CA PRO A 340 -10.69 -4.97 14.91
C PRO A 340 -11.70 -6.12 14.98
N ARG A 341 -13.02 -5.86 14.93
CA ARG A 341 -14.04 -6.92 14.82
C ARG A 341 -13.89 -7.74 13.53
N THR A 342 -13.17 -7.25 12.51
CA THR A 342 -13.05 -7.91 11.21
C THR A 342 -11.63 -7.89 10.65
N THR A 343 -11.32 -8.90 9.83
CA THR A 343 -10.12 -8.97 8.97
C THR A 343 -10.35 -8.37 7.58
N ASN A 344 -11.47 -7.67 7.35
CA ASN A 344 -11.79 -7.06 6.07
C ASN A 344 -10.72 -6.06 5.53
N PRO A 345 -10.03 -5.23 6.35
CA PRO A 345 -8.99 -4.34 5.84
C PRO A 345 -7.91 -5.09 5.02
N ILE A 346 -7.48 -6.24 5.51
CA ILE A 346 -6.49 -7.08 4.85
C ILE A 346 -7.13 -7.99 3.77
N GLU A 347 -8.28 -8.61 4.05
CA GLU A 347 -8.97 -9.53 3.11
C GLU A 347 -9.45 -8.82 1.83
N SER A 348 -9.92 -7.57 1.94
CA SER A 348 -10.39 -6.80 0.78
C SER A 348 -9.25 -6.46 -0.19
N THR A 349 -8.07 -6.16 0.36
CA THR A 349 -6.83 -5.99 -0.42
C THR A 349 -6.50 -7.28 -1.17
N PHE A 350 -6.55 -8.42 -0.47
CA PHE A 350 -6.24 -9.70 -1.08
C PHE A 350 -7.28 -10.21 -2.05
N SER A 351 -8.54 -9.81 -1.94
CA SER A 351 -9.57 -10.12 -2.93
C SER A 351 -9.21 -9.53 -4.30
N THR A 352 -8.66 -8.32 -4.31
CA THR A 352 -8.16 -7.66 -5.53
C THR A 352 -6.93 -8.39 -6.09
N VAL A 353 -6.02 -8.84 -5.23
CA VAL A 353 -4.85 -9.64 -5.61
C VAL A 353 -5.25 -11.01 -6.19
N LYS A 354 -6.21 -11.70 -5.56
CA LYS A 354 -6.74 -13.00 -5.99
C LYS A 354 -7.41 -12.89 -7.37
N LEU A 355 -8.16 -11.82 -7.61
CA LEU A 355 -8.77 -11.57 -8.92
C LEU A 355 -7.70 -11.47 -10.02
N ARG A 356 -6.62 -10.71 -9.76
CA ARG A 356 -5.54 -10.47 -10.73
C ARG A 356 -4.67 -11.71 -10.95
N THR A 357 -4.35 -12.44 -9.90
CA THR A 357 -3.56 -13.68 -9.99
C THR A 357 -4.32 -14.82 -10.69
N LYS A 358 -5.65 -14.90 -10.54
CA LYS A 358 -6.50 -15.85 -11.29
C LYS A 358 -6.39 -15.67 -12.80
N VAL A 359 -6.34 -14.41 -13.28
CA VAL A 359 -6.23 -14.09 -14.72
C VAL A 359 -4.87 -14.54 -15.27
N THR A 360 -3.79 -14.33 -14.52
CA THR A 360 -2.42 -14.73 -14.91
C THR A 360 -2.15 -16.25 -14.95
N ARG A 361 -3.14 -17.10 -14.59
CA ARG A 361 -2.99 -18.55 -14.36
C ARG A 361 -1.90 -18.92 -13.33
N GLY A 362 -1.58 -17.99 -12.44
CA GLY A 362 -0.58 -18.16 -11.38
C GLY A 362 0.84 -17.79 -11.79
N ALA A 363 1.63 -17.37 -10.81
CA ALA A 363 3.05 -17.08 -11.01
C ALA A 363 3.82 -18.36 -11.38
N GLY A 364 4.93 -18.20 -12.11
CA GLY A 364 5.86 -19.30 -12.38
C GLY A 364 6.33 -19.96 -11.09
N SER A 365 7.15 -19.28 -10.29
CA SER A 365 7.67 -19.76 -9.00
C SER A 365 7.00 -19.08 -7.79
N PRO A 366 7.09 -19.66 -6.58
CA PRO A 366 6.61 -19.03 -5.35
C PRO A 366 7.23 -17.65 -5.09
N SER A 367 8.54 -17.50 -5.27
CA SER A 367 9.22 -16.21 -5.09
C SER A 367 8.75 -15.16 -6.09
N ALA A 368 8.41 -15.55 -7.33
CA ALA A 368 7.79 -14.65 -8.30
C ALA A 368 6.35 -14.28 -7.90
N ALA A 369 5.60 -15.23 -7.32
CA ALA A 369 4.27 -14.97 -6.77
C ALA A 369 4.34 -13.92 -5.65
N LEU A 370 5.25 -14.13 -4.69
CA LEU A 370 5.51 -13.21 -3.59
C LEU A 370 5.85 -11.82 -4.09
N ALA A 371 6.79 -11.68 -5.03
CA ALA A 371 7.19 -10.39 -5.58
C ALA A 371 6.03 -9.65 -6.27
N MET A 372 5.19 -10.36 -7.02
CA MET A 372 4.00 -9.78 -7.66
C MET A 372 2.95 -9.35 -6.64
N VAL A 373 2.65 -10.22 -5.67
CA VAL A 373 1.68 -9.93 -4.60
C VAL A 373 2.16 -8.74 -3.78
N PHE A 374 3.44 -8.68 -3.43
CA PHE A 374 4.06 -7.55 -2.74
C PHE A 374 3.81 -6.24 -3.49
N LYS A 375 4.07 -6.17 -4.79
CA LYS A 375 3.83 -4.94 -5.58
C LYS A 375 2.35 -4.57 -5.70
N LEU A 376 1.48 -5.57 -5.78
CA LEU A 376 0.04 -5.33 -5.76
C LEU A 376 -0.44 -4.75 -4.44
N VAL A 377 0.09 -5.25 -3.32
CA VAL A 377 -0.23 -4.75 -1.98
C VAL A 377 0.39 -3.35 -1.77
N GLU A 378 1.62 -3.11 -2.20
CA GLU A 378 2.26 -1.78 -2.19
C GLU A 378 1.39 -0.74 -2.94
N SER A 379 0.83 -1.13 -4.09
CA SER A 379 -0.11 -0.29 -4.86
C SER A 379 -1.45 -0.10 -4.14
N ALA A 380 -1.97 -1.15 -3.49
CA ALA A 380 -3.24 -1.09 -2.77
C ALA A 380 -3.15 -0.25 -1.49
N GLN A 381 -2.00 -0.25 -0.82
CA GLN A 381 -1.75 0.51 0.42
C GLN A 381 -2.05 1.99 0.27
N ALA A 382 -1.76 2.58 -0.91
CA ALA A 382 -2.06 3.98 -1.18
C ALA A 382 -3.55 4.35 -1.10
N ARG A 383 -4.46 3.37 -1.08
CA ARG A 383 -5.91 3.54 -0.98
C ARG A 383 -6.46 3.07 0.36
N TRP A 384 -5.62 2.59 1.28
CA TRP A 384 -6.08 2.18 2.59
C TRP A 384 -6.56 3.38 3.37
N ARG A 385 -7.68 3.19 4.07
CA ARG A 385 -8.28 4.23 4.90
C ARG A 385 -7.61 4.20 6.27
N ALA A 386 -7.44 5.37 6.86
CA ALA A 386 -7.07 5.48 8.26
C ALA A 386 -8.18 4.95 9.17
N VAL A 387 -7.81 4.58 10.39
CA VAL A 387 -8.75 4.21 11.46
C VAL A 387 -9.62 5.40 11.83
N THR A 388 -10.85 5.13 12.27
CA THR A 388 -11.79 6.15 12.76
C THR A 388 -11.22 6.79 14.03
N ALA A 389 -11.34 8.11 14.20
CA ALA A 389 -10.83 8.81 15.38
C ALA A 389 -9.31 8.56 15.64
N PRO A 390 -8.41 8.82 14.67
CA PRO A 390 -7.00 8.43 14.73
C PRO A 390 -6.24 9.00 15.95
N HIS A 391 -6.67 10.14 16.48
CA HIS A 391 -6.08 10.74 17.68
C HIS A 391 -6.20 9.86 18.95
N LEU A 392 -7.17 8.94 19.00
CA LEU A 392 -7.32 8.00 20.12
C LEU A 392 -6.31 6.85 20.09
N VAL A 393 -5.70 6.59 18.92
CA VAL A 393 -4.66 5.56 18.77
C VAL A 393 -3.43 5.90 19.60
N ALA A 394 -3.00 7.18 19.55
CA ALA A 394 -1.90 7.69 20.37
C ALA A 394 -2.19 7.58 21.87
N LEU A 395 -3.40 7.96 22.31
CA LEU A 395 -3.79 7.87 23.72
C LEU A 395 -3.71 6.44 24.25
N GLY A 396 -4.20 5.46 23.48
CA GLY A 396 -4.11 4.04 23.84
C GLY A 396 -2.66 3.58 23.99
N ARG A 397 -1.78 4.01 23.08
CA ARG A 397 -0.36 3.65 23.15
C ARG A 397 0.38 4.29 24.33
N ASP A 398 0.01 5.50 24.70
CA ASP A 398 0.54 6.21 25.88
C ASP A 398 0.04 5.64 27.23
N GLY A 399 -0.72 4.53 27.19
CA GLY A 399 -1.17 3.80 28.38
C GLY A 399 -2.49 4.30 28.95
N ALA A 400 -3.27 5.08 28.19
CA ALA A 400 -4.65 5.38 28.55
C ALA A 400 -5.47 4.09 28.63
N ARG A 401 -6.26 3.95 29.68
CA ARG A 401 -7.12 2.77 29.88
C ARG A 401 -8.50 3.06 29.32
N PHE A 402 -9.01 2.13 28.54
CA PHE A 402 -10.38 2.15 28.06
C PHE A 402 -11.14 1.01 28.72
N GLU A 403 -12.28 1.32 29.31
CA GLU A 403 -13.19 0.33 29.86
C GLU A 403 -14.49 0.39 29.06
N ASN A 404 -14.84 -0.71 28.39
CA ASN A 404 -15.91 -0.75 27.40
C ASN A 404 -15.81 0.40 26.38
N GLY A 405 -14.58 0.68 25.93
CA GLY A 405 -14.30 1.67 24.89
C GLY A 405 -14.41 3.13 25.31
N HIS A 406 -14.71 3.41 26.59
CA HIS A 406 -14.70 4.75 27.15
C HIS A 406 -13.36 5.02 27.84
N LEU A 407 -12.80 6.19 27.57
CA LEU A 407 -11.57 6.64 28.22
C LEU A 407 -11.82 6.81 29.73
N MET A 408 -11.07 6.07 30.54
CA MET A 408 -11.09 6.24 31.98
C MET A 408 -10.17 7.39 32.36
N GLU A 409 -10.74 8.45 32.92
CA GLU A 409 -9.92 9.51 33.54
C GLU A 409 -9.03 8.87 34.61
N ARG A 410 -7.74 9.21 34.61
CA ARG A 410 -6.84 8.82 35.71
C ARG A 410 -7.49 9.31 37.00
N PRO A 411 -7.69 8.47 38.03
CA PRO A 411 -8.16 8.97 39.31
C PRO A 411 -7.18 10.05 39.79
N GLU A 412 -7.67 11.27 40.02
CA GLU A 412 -6.91 12.35 40.62
C GLU A 412 -6.44 11.91 42.01
N GLY A 413 -5.25 11.33 42.08
CA GLY A 413 -4.84 10.58 43.27
C GLY A 413 -3.38 10.18 43.28
N LYS A 414 -2.50 11.09 42.86
CA LYS A 414 -1.11 11.29 43.35
C LYS A 414 -0.45 12.44 42.57
N ALA A 415 -0.93 13.65 42.82
CA ALA A 415 -0.05 14.81 42.75
C ALA A 415 0.85 14.76 43.98
N ALA A 416 2.13 14.44 43.78
CA ALA A 416 3.18 14.72 44.76
C ALA A 416 4.50 14.89 44.01
N TRP A 417 4.62 16.02 43.33
CA TRP A 417 5.92 16.68 43.18
C TRP A 417 5.73 18.10 43.73
N THR A 418 5.95 18.23 45.04
CA THR A 418 6.31 19.52 45.64
C THR A 418 7.72 19.84 45.15
N ALA A 419 7.80 20.58 44.05
CA ALA A 419 9.02 21.28 43.70
C ALA A 419 9.04 22.59 44.49
N ASP A 420 9.84 22.61 45.55
CA ASP A 420 10.36 23.84 46.14
C ASP A 420 11.08 24.65 45.04
N THR A 421 10.44 25.72 44.56
CA THR A 421 11.14 26.77 43.81
C THR A 421 11.08 28.05 44.62
N LYS A 422 12.22 28.33 45.25
CA LYS A 422 12.60 29.65 45.78
C LYS A 422 12.24 30.74 44.78
N ALA A 423 11.53 31.73 45.30
CA ALA A 423 11.22 32.99 44.64
C ALA A 423 12.47 33.67 44.08
N THR A 424 12.40 34.15 42.85
CA THR A 424 13.17 35.31 42.39
C THR A 424 12.36 36.03 41.32
N SER A 425 11.75 37.15 41.69
CA SER A 425 11.03 38.05 40.79
C SER A 425 12.00 39.02 40.10
N PRO A 426 11.76 39.38 38.82
CA PRO A 426 12.11 40.70 38.30
C PRO A 426 10.91 41.41 37.64
N PRO A 427 11.01 42.72 37.35
CA PRO A 427 10.03 43.70 37.82
C PRO A 427 8.96 44.12 36.82
N SER A 428 7.94 44.76 37.40
CA SER A 428 6.77 45.42 36.80
C SER A 428 7.10 46.58 35.87
N ILE A 429 6.52 46.55 34.66
CA ILE A 429 6.26 47.68 33.75
C ILE A 429 4.88 47.35 33.17
N GLY A 430 3.77 48.05 33.45
CA GLY A 430 3.52 49.47 33.28
C GLY A 430 2.34 49.59 32.29
N ASP A 431 1.14 49.88 32.79
CA ASP A 431 -0.14 49.92 32.08
C ASP A 431 -0.19 50.93 30.91
N SER A 432 -0.94 50.60 29.85
CA SER A 432 -1.92 51.50 29.17
C SER A 432 -2.54 50.88 27.89
N PRO A 433 -3.74 51.31 27.46
CA PRO A 433 -4.78 50.42 26.93
C PRO A 433 -5.14 50.61 25.44
N THR A 434 -5.57 49.55 24.74
CA THR A 434 -6.31 49.74 23.48
C THR A 434 -7.29 48.60 23.14
N THR A 435 -8.57 48.91 23.35
CA THR A 435 -9.75 48.56 22.55
C THR A 435 -9.94 47.14 22.02
N SER A 436 -10.90 46.45 22.63
CA SER A 436 -11.67 45.34 22.07
C SER A 436 -12.47 45.73 20.83
N ARG A 437 -12.37 44.94 19.74
CA ARG A 437 -13.44 44.80 18.73
C ARG A 437 -13.74 43.32 18.49
N PRO A 438 -15.02 42.92 18.44
CA PRO A 438 -15.42 41.53 18.24
C PRO A 438 -15.38 41.15 16.77
N CYS A 439 -14.70 40.05 16.43
CA CYS A 439 -14.74 39.49 15.08
C CYS A 439 -15.92 38.51 14.97
N LYS A 440 -16.85 38.82 14.06
CA LYS A 440 -18.03 38.01 13.72
C LYS A 440 -17.66 36.64 13.16
N PRO A 441 -18.49 35.60 13.36
CA PRO A 441 -18.30 34.29 12.76
C PRO A 441 -18.74 34.28 11.28
N SER A 442 -17.88 33.77 10.39
CA SER A 442 -18.23 33.48 8.99
C SER A 442 -18.90 32.09 8.85
N PRO A 443 -19.76 31.88 7.85
CA PRO A 443 -20.83 30.88 7.91
C PRO A 443 -20.40 29.45 7.56
N ARG A 444 -21.14 28.52 8.15
CA ARG A 444 -21.22 27.09 7.89
C ARG A 444 -21.24 26.81 6.37
N ARG A 445 -20.27 26.03 5.87
CA ARG A 445 -20.40 25.36 4.57
C ARG A 445 -21.22 24.09 4.74
N THR A 446 -22.30 24.06 3.98
CA THR A 446 -23.26 22.97 3.80
C THR A 446 -22.60 21.73 3.20
N LYS A 447 -23.02 20.56 3.71
CA LYS A 447 -22.73 19.23 3.16
C LYS A 447 -23.37 19.09 1.77
N PRO A 448 -22.75 18.39 0.80
CA PRO A 448 -23.49 17.78 -0.29
C PRO A 448 -23.77 16.32 0.04
N THR A 449 -25.04 16.05 0.26
CA THR A 449 -25.73 14.77 0.10
C THR A 449 -25.46 14.24 -1.32
N CYS A 450 -24.74 13.12 -1.45
CA CYS A 450 -24.71 12.33 -2.68
C CYS A 450 -24.28 10.88 -2.37
N TRP A 451 -25.15 10.19 -1.64
CA TRP A 451 -25.22 8.73 -1.58
C TRP A 451 -26.65 8.41 -2.02
N LEU A 452 -26.78 7.59 -3.08
CA LEU A 452 -28.01 7.12 -3.77
C LEU A 452 -28.07 7.59 -5.23
N LEU A 453 -27.33 6.91 -6.12
CA LEU A 453 -27.69 6.66 -7.53
C LEU A 453 -26.49 6.03 -8.28
N PHE A 454 -26.14 4.78 -7.95
CA PHE A 454 -25.32 3.94 -8.85
C PHE A 454 -25.56 2.44 -8.57
N CYS A 455 -26.84 2.06 -8.46
CA CYS A 455 -27.31 0.67 -8.48
C CYS A 455 -28.50 0.57 -9.43
N ALA A 456 -28.26 0.78 -10.73
CA ALA A 456 -29.16 0.36 -11.79
C ALA A 456 -28.39 0.34 -13.12
N MET A 457 -28.60 -0.73 -13.90
CA MET A 457 -28.16 -0.92 -15.29
C MET A 457 -26.72 -1.42 -15.52
N ARG A 458 -26.57 -2.75 -15.58
CA ARG A 458 -26.12 -3.49 -16.79
C ARG A 458 -25.90 -4.98 -16.48
N THR A 459 -26.93 -5.78 -16.73
CA THR A 459 -26.83 -7.22 -17.02
C THR A 459 -27.51 -7.47 -18.36
N PRO A 460 -26.80 -7.86 -19.43
CA PRO A 460 -27.44 -8.43 -20.61
C PRO A 460 -27.77 -9.92 -20.36
N PRO A 461 -28.90 -10.43 -20.89
CA PRO A 461 -29.35 -11.79 -20.65
C PRO A 461 -28.51 -12.80 -21.44
N TRP A 462 -28.15 -13.90 -20.79
CA TRP A 462 -27.67 -15.12 -21.45
C TRP A 462 -28.84 -15.84 -22.13
N PRO A 463 -28.71 -16.30 -23.40
CA PRO A 463 -29.72 -17.12 -24.03
C PRO A 463 -29.61 -18.58 -23.54
N SER A 464 -30.78 -19.17 -23.29
CA SER A 464 -31.00 -20.56 -22.90
C SER A 464 -30.47 -21.54 -23.95
N ALA A 465 -29.85 -22.62 -23.45
CA ALA A 465 -29.46 -23.80 -24.21
C ALA A 465 -30.67 -24.48 -24.90
N ARG A 466 -30.42 -25.00 -26.10
CA ARG A 466 -30.86 -26.33 -26.52
C ARG A 466 -29.62 -27.13 -26.89
#